data_AF-A0A1Q4LC42-F1
#
_entry.id   AF-A0A1Q4LC42-F1
#
_cell.length_a   1.000
_cell.length_b   1.000
_cell.length_c   1.000
_cell.angle_alpha   90.00
_cell.angle_beta   90.00
_cell.angle_gamma   90.00
#
_symmetry.space_group_name_H-M   'P 1'
#
loop_
_entity.id
_entity.type
_entity.pdbx_description
1 polymer ?
#
loop_
_entity_poly.entity_id
_entity_poly.type
_entity_poly.pdbx_seq_one_letter_code
_entity_poly.pdbx_strand_id
1 'polypeptide(L)' 'MNTSERASAHVSYTNWKAVQMYVTKLRQRIYRAEQLQQQRKVRKLQRLLMRSEANLLLSIRRVTQQNKG' A
#
# COMPACT_ATOMS: atom_id res chain seq x y z
N MET A 1 -29.90 1.60 -17.40
CA MET A 1 -28.42 1.49 -17.54
C MET A 1 -27.78 2.68 -16.86
N ASN A 2 -27.17 2.50 -15.68
CA ASN A 2 -26.00 3.28 -15.27
C ASN A 2 -25.34 2.59 -14.06
N THR A 3 -24.33 1.77 -14.31
CA THR A 3 -23.52 1.09 -13.28
C THR A 3 -22.15 1.76 -13.24
N SER A 4 -22.10 3.03 -12.83
CA SER A 4 -20.88 3.86 -12.95
C SER A 4 -20.52 4.64 -11.70
N GLU A 5 -21.04 4.26 -10.52
CA GLU A 5 -20.55 4.79 -9.24
C GLU A 5 -20.04 3.65 -8.38
N ARG A 6 -19.01 2.95 -8.87
CA ARG A 6 -18.08 2.32 -7.94
C ARG A 6 -17.39 3.47 -7.23
N ALA A 7 -17.88 3.79 -6.03
CA ALA A 7 -17.19 4.62 -5.05
C ALA A 7 -15.82 3.98 -4.79
N SER A 8 -14.84 4.32 -5.64
CA SER A 8 -13.44 4.16 -5.34
C SER A 8 -13.24 4.91 -4.04
N ALA A 9 -12.94 4.19 -2.96
CA ALA A 9 -12.54 4.78 -1.70
C ALA A 9 -11.28 5.61 -1.95
N HIS A 10 -11.50 6.85 -2.40
CA HIS A 10 -10.47 7.80 -2.70
C HIS A 10 -9.90 8.17 -1.34
N VAL A 11 -8.79 7.54 -0.97
CA VAL A 11 -8.03 7.92 0.21
C VAL A 11 -7.67 9.38 -0.01
N SER A 12 -8.37 10.27 0.70
CA SER A 12 -8.01 11.69 0.71
C SER A 12 -6.52 11.78 1.01
N TYR A 13 -5.76 12.31 0.05
CA TYR A 13 -4.30 12.30 0.00
C TYR A 13 -3.62 13.02 1.19
N THR A 14 -4.41 13.60 2.09
CA THR A 14 -3.97 14.31 3.30
C THR A 14 -3.93 13.43 4.55
N ASN A 15 -4.61 12.27 4.57
CA ASN A 15 -4.64 11.40 5.75
C ASN A 15 -3.43 10.44 5.79
N TRP A 16 -2.28 10.98 6.22
CA TRP A 16 -1.03 10.22 6.35
C TRP A 16 -1.14 8.97 7.23
N LYS A 17 -1.99 9.01 8.27
CA LYS A 17 -2.21 7.85 9.15
C LYS A 17 -2.85 6.70 8.38
N ALA A 18 -3.86 6.98 7.56
CA ALA A 18 -4.51 5.97 6.73
C ALA A 18 -3.54 5.36 5.69
N VAL A 19 -2.73 6.20 5.03
CA VAL A 19 -1.70 5.76 4.08
C VAL A 19 -0.69 4.82 4.76
N GLN A 20 -0.16 5.20 5.92
CA GLN A 20 0.76 4.36 6.70
C GLN A 20 0.11 3.05 7.12
N MET A 21 -1.11 3.09 7.67
CA MET A 21 -1.83 1.90 8.09
C MET A 21 -2.07 0.92 6.94
N TYR A 22 -2.42 1.42 5.75
CA TYR A 22 -2.62 0.59 4.56
C TYR A 22 -1.34 -0.16 4.17
N VAL A 23 -0.22 0.54 4.09
CA VAL A 23 1.09 -0.05 3.74
C VAL A 23 1.55 -1.04 4.82
N THR A 24 1.38 -0.72 6.11
CA THR A 24 1.71 -1.61 7.22
C THR A 24 0.90 -2.91 7.17
N LYS A 25 -0.41 -2.84 6.94
CA LYS A 25 -1.26 -4.02 6.79
C LYS A 25 -0.82 -4.90 5.60
N LEU A 26 -0.46 -4.31 4.46
CA LEU A 26 0.06 -5.04 3.31
C LEU A 26 1.37 -5.77 3.62
N ARG A 27 2.32 -5.09 4.29
CA ARG A 27 3.59 -5.69 4.71
C ARG A 27 3.38 -6.86 5.69
N GLN A 28 2.48 -6.70 6.67
CA GLN A 28 2.12 -7.78 7.60
C GLN A 28 1.49 -8.97 6.87
N ARG A 29 0.66 -8.74 5.86
CA ARG A 29 0.08 -9.82 5.04
C ARG A 29 1.13 -10.54 4.20
N ILE A 30 2.12 -9.83 3.67
CA ILE A 30 3.27 -10.43 2.98
C ILE A 30 4.03 -11.32 3.96
N TYR A 31 4.42 -10.78 5.11
CA TYR A 31 5.12 -11.53 6.16
C TYR A 31 4.36 -12.80 6.57
N ARG A 32 3.06 -12.69 6.86
CA ARG A 32 2.24 -13.86 7.21
C ARG A 32 2.16 -14.88 6.07
N ALA A 33 2.10 -14.44 4.81
CA ALA A 33 2.10 -15.34 3.66
C ALA A 33 3.46 -16.04 3.46
N GLU A 34 4.56 -15.35 3.75
CA GLU A 34 5.92 -15.93 3.76
C GLU A 34 6.05 -17.00 4.84
N GLN A 35 5.59 -16.72 6.07
CA GLN A 35 5.59 -17.68 7.18
C GLN A 35 4.80 -18.97 6.88
N LEU A 36 3.78 -18.89 6.04
CA LEU A 36 2.96 -20.03 5.61
C LEU A 36 3.45 -20.67 4.30
N GLN A 37 4.64 -20.30 3.82
CA GLN A 37 5.23 -20.73 2.54
C GLN A 37 4.31 -20.52 1.31
N GLN A 38 3.39 -19.54 1.37
CA GLN A 38 2.43 -19.26 0.29
C GLN A 38 3.05 -18.41 -0.81
N GLN A 39 4.04 -18.94 -1.53
CA GLN A 39 4.89 -18.20 -2.48
C GLN A 39 4.12 -17.44 -3.57
N ARG A 40 3.04 -18.04 -4.12
CA ARG A 40 2.19 -17.36 -5.12
C ARG A 40 1.49 -16.13 -4.53
N LYS A 41 1.07 -16.21 -3.27
CA LYS A 41 0.38 -15.12 -2.54
C LYS A 41 1.36 -14.01 -2.19
N VAL A 42 2.56 -14.36 -1.74
CA VAL A 42 3.67 -13.41 -1.50
C VAL A 42 3.91 -12.56 -2.75
N ARG A 43 4.15 -13.20 -3.90
CA ARG A 43 4.36 -12.49 -5.18
C ARG A 43 3.18 -11.61 -5.61
N LYS A 44 1.94 -12.04 -5.34
CA LYS A 44 0.75 -11.23 -5.63
C LYS A 44 0.67 -9.99 -4.73
N LEU A 45 0.94 -10.16 -3.43
CA LEU A 45 0.91 -9.06 -2.45
C LEU A 45 2.07 -8.08 -2.64
N GLN A 46 3.28 -8.55 -2.97
CA GLN A 46 4.41 -7.70 -3.33
C GLN A 46 4.10 -6.87 -4.59
N ARG A 47 3.54 -7.48 -5.64
CA ARG A 47 3.11 -6.75 -6.84
C ARG A 47 2.03 -5.70 -6.54
N LEU A 48 1.11 -5.99 -5.61
CA LEU A 48 0.10 -5.04 -5.16
C LEU A 48 0.75 -3.88 -4.39
N LEU A 49 1.67 -4.17 -3.48
CA LEU A 49 2.41 -3.15 -2.72
C LEU A 49 3.20 -2.22 -3.65
N MET A 50 3.92 -2.78 -4.63
CA MET A 50 4.71 -1.99 -5.60
C MET A 50 3.85 -1.08 -6.48
N ARG A 51 2.61 -1.47 -6.78
CA ARG A 51 1.66 -0.67 -7.59
C ARG A 51 0.82 0.31 -6.76
N SER A 52 0.96 0.34 -5.45
CA SER A 52 0.12 1.16 -4.57
C SER A 52 0.57 2.63 -4.54
N GLU A 53 -0.35 3.55 -4.82
CA GLU A 53 -0.16 4.99 -4.62
C GLU A 53 0.23 5.32 -3.18
N ALA A 54 -0.37 4.65 -2.19
CA ALA A 54 -0.02 4.83 -0.78
C ALA A 54 1.45 4.46 -0.49
N ASN A 55 2.00 3.45 -1.18
CA ASN A 55 3.40 3.07 -1.05
C ASN A 55 4.34 4.06 -1.75
N LEU A 56 3.91 4.61 -2.89
CA LEU A 56 4.62 5.67 -3.60
C LEU A 56 4.71 6.96 -2.75
N LEU A 57 3.59 7.42 -2.20
CA LEU A 57 3.52 8.63 -1.35
C LEU A 57 4.41 8.53 -0.12
N LEU A 58 4.45 7.37 0.55
CA LEU A 58 5.38 7.16 1.68
C LEU A 58 6.84 7.17 1.25
N SER A 59 7.15 6.59 0.08
CA SER A 59 8.52 6.58 -0.46
C SER A 59 8.99 7.99 -0.77
N ILE A 60 8.15 8.79 -1.46
CA ILE A 60 8.43 10.20 -1.75
C ILE A 60 8.63 10.96 -0.45
N ARG A 61 7.68 10.86 0.50
CA ARG A 61 7.78 11.57 1.79
C ARG A 61 9.05 11.25 2.55
N ARG A 62 9.46 9.97 2.59
CA ARG A 62 10.71 9.55 3.23
C ARG A 62 11.91 10.24 2.61
N VAL A 63 12.02 10.22 1.28
CA VAL A 63 13.12 10.86 0.55
C VAL A 63 13.10 12.38 0.71
N THR A 64 11.95 13.03 0.63
CA THR A 64 11.86 14.50 0.63
C THR A 64 11.90 15.13 2.02
N GLN A 65 11.42 14.43 3.06
CA GLN A 65 11.26 15.02 4.40
C GLN A 65 12.18 14.43 5.47
N GLN A 66 12.53 13.14 5.35
CA GLN A 66 13.32 12.44 6.37
C GLN A 66 14.79 12.31 5.98
N ASN A 67 15.08 12.14 4.70
CA ASN A 67 16.46 12.10 4.19
C ASN A 67 16.92 13.53 3.88
N LYS A 68 17.22 14.33 4.91
CA LYS A 68 17.73 15.72 4.74
C LYS A 68 19.25 15.79 4.54
N GLY A 69 19.91 14.66 4.26
CA GLY A 69 21.36 14.49 4.33
C GLY A 69 21.71 13.61 5.50
#